data_AF-A0A8J2VND5-F1
#
_entry.id   AF-A0A8J2VND5-F1
#
_cell.length_a   1.000
_cell.length_b   1.000
_cell.length_c   1.000
_cell.angle_alpha   90.00
_cell.angle_beta   90.00
_cell.angle_gamma   90.00
#
_symmetry.space_group_name_H-M   'P 1'
#
loop_
_entity.id
_entity.type
_entity.pdbx_description
1 polymer ?
#
loop_
_entity_poly.entity_id
_entity_poly.type
_entity_poly.pdbx_seq_one_letter_code
_entity_poly.pdbx_strand_id
1 'polypeptide(L)'
;MKNIVSFNFPIRDFTLEKLIDFYFICSQSGQNVYLYKDGKTCRIERMTELIAFTLTSVEERLLVVVEGEQAKDTLKRIIQKMYVNRQDAHVI
;
A
#
# COMPACT_ATOMS: atom_id res chain seq x y z
N MET A 1 -12.67 -18.05 7.14
CA MET A 1 -12.96 -16.81 7.90
C MET A 1 -12.19 -15.68 7.23
N LYS A 2 -12.83 -14.53 6.99
CA LYS A 2 -12.14 -13.36 6.44
C LYS A 2 -11.26 -12.73 7.52
N ASN A 3 -10.03 -12.40 7.16
CA ASN A 3 -9.10 -11.66 8.01
C ASN A 3 -9.13 -10.18 7.60
N ILE A 4 -8.99 -9.30 8.58
CA ILE A 4 -8.73 -7.88 8.36
C ILE A 4 -7.37 -7.57 8.98
N VAL A 5 -6.48 -7.01 8.18
CA VAL A 5 -5.17 -6.52 8.65
C VAL A 5 -4.94 -5.12 8.13
N SER A 6 -4.24 -4.32 8.91
CA SER A 6 -3.96 -2.93 8.56
C SER A 6 -2.55 -2.55 8.94
N PHE A 7 -1.98 -1.60 8.20
CA PHE A 7 -0.60 -1.16 8.39
C PHE A 7 -0.42 0.26 7.86
N ASN A 8 0.48 1.02 8.49
CA ASN A 8 0.78 2.40 8.11
C ASN A 8 2.10 2.48 7.35
N PHE A 9 2.12 3.27 6.28
CA PHE A 9 3.32 3.61 5.51
C PHE A 9 3.56 5.11 5.46
N PRO A 10 4.82 5.57 5.53
CA PRO A 10 5.15 6.92 5.11
C PRO A 10 4.86 7.10 3.62
N ILE A 11 4.08 8.12 3.25
CA ILE A 11 3.76 8.39 1.83
C ILE A 11 5.02 8.71 1.02
N ARG A 12 6.03 9.31 1.67
CA ARG A 12 7.34 9.59 1.07
C ARG A 12 8.06 8.34 0.54
N ASP A 13 7.73 7.16 1.09
CA ASP A 13 8.32 5.89 0.67
C ASP A 13 7.60 5.28 -0.57
N PHE A 14 6.50 5.88 -1.05
CA PHE A 14 5.79 5.49 -2.28
C PHE A 14 6.35 6.23 -3.50
N THR A 15 7.45 5.74 -4.05
CA THR A 15 7.88 6.12 -5.40
C THR A 15 6.86 5.64 -6.44
N LEU A 16 6.88 6.20 -7.65
CA LEU A 16 5.98 5.77 -8.73
C LEU A 16 6.14 4.27 -9.04
N GLU A 17 7.37 3.77 -9.06
CA GLU A 17 7.68 2.34 -9.21
C GLU A 17 6.99 1.49 -8.12
N LYS A 18 7.11 1.91 -6.86
CA LYS A 18 6.47 1.21 -5.74
C LYS A 18 4.94 1.30 -5.77
N LEU A 19 4.37 2.41 -6.26
CA LEU A 19 2.93 2.52 -6.49
C LEU A 19 2.45 1.49 -7.52
N ILE A 20 3.22 1.32 -8.60
CA ILE A 20 2.91 0.34 -9.65
C ILE A 20 2.97 -1.09 -9.10
N ASP A 21 4.04 -1.45 -8.39
CA ASP A 21 4.20 -2.76 -7.74
C ASP A 21 3.06 -3.02 -6.74
N PHE A 22 2.77 -2.03 -5.89
CA PHE A 22 1.67 -2.11 -4.93
C PHE A 22 0.32 -2.36 -5.61
N TYR A 23 0.01 -1.65 -6.69
CA TYR A 23 -1.22 -1.85 -7.45
C TYR A 23 -1.33 -3.26 -8.04
N PHE A 24 -0.24 -3.77 -8.63
CA PHE A 24 -0.24 -5.13 -9.19
C PHE A 24 -0.46 -6.18 -8.11
N ILE A 25 0.17 -6.04 -6.94
CA ILE A 25 -0.07 -6.94 -5.81
C ILE A 25 -1.55 -6.89 -5.39
N CYS A 26 -2.12 -5.69 -5.23
CA CYS A 26 -3.51 -5.54 -4.81
C CYS A 26 -4.49 -6.16 -5.82
N SER A 27 -4.35 -5.82 -7.10
CA SER A 27 -5.22 -6.31 -8.19
C SER A 27 -5.15 -7.83 -8.38
N GLN A 28 -3.98 -8.45 -8.19
CA GLN A 28 -3.81 -9.90 -8.33
C GLN A 28 -4.19 -10.68 -7.07
N SER A 29 -4.34 -10.02 -5.93
CA SER A 29 -4.54 -10.70 -4.65
C SER A 29 -5.93 -11.28 -4.46
N GLY A 30 -6.93 -10.81 -5.21
CA GLY A 30 -8.35 -11.13 -4.97
C GLY A 30 -8.88 -10.66 -3.61
N GLN A 31 -8.12 -9.84 -2.88
CA GLN A 31 -8.50 -9.26 -1.59
C GLN A 31 -9.09 -7.86 -1.80
N ASN A 32 -9.90 -7.39 -0.86
CA ASN A 32 -10.32 -6.00 -0.84
C ASN A 32 -9.20 -5.18 -0.19
N VAL A 33 -8.68 -4.19 -0.91
CA VAL A 33 -7.65 -3.27 -0.39
C VAL A 33 -8.19 -1.85 -0.36
N TYR A 34 -8.11 -1.25 0.82
CA TYR A 34 -8.54 0.11 1.10
C TYR A 34 -7.35 0.95 1.54
N LEU A 35 -7.36 2.19 1.11
CA LEU A 35 -6.42 3.23 1.47
C LEU A 35 -7.15 4.27 2.29
N TYR A 36 -6.55 4.69 3.39
CA TYR A 36 -7.08 5.73 4.26
C TYR A 36 -6.03 6.76 4.59
N LYS A 37 -6.36 8.03 4.37
CA LYS A 37 -5.57 9.21 4.75
C LYS A 37 -6.47 10.44 4.71
N ASP A 38 -6.13 11.47 5.49
CA ASP A 38 -6.82 12.77 5.48
C ASP A 38 -8.35 12.64 5.67
N GLY A 39 -8.79 11.67 6.48
CA GLY A 39 -10.22 11.38 6.69
C GLY A 39 -10.95 10.75 5.49
N LYS A 40 -10.23 10.43 4.41
CA LYS A 40 -10.78 9.88 3.16
C LYS A 40 -10.39 8.42 2.99
N THR A 41 -11.29 7.65 2.39
CA THR A 41 -11.06 6.26 2.03
C THR A 41 -11.10 6.09 0.51
N CYS A 42 -10.18 5.31 -0.03
CA CYS A 42 -10.14 4.91 -1.44
C CYS A 42 -10.03 3.39 -1.54
N ARG A 43 -10.94 2.76 -2.28
CA ARG A 43 -10.80 1.36 -2.69
C ARG A 43 -10.00 1.34 -3.98
N ILE A 44 -8.97 0.50 -4.05
CA ILE A 44 -8.08 0.45 -5.22
C ILE A 44 -8.77 -0.33 -6.33
N GLU A 45 -9.32 0.37 -7.31
CA GLU A 45 -9.90 -0.25 -8.51
C GLU A 45 -9.10 0.07 -9.77
N ARG A 46 -8.50 1.27 -9.82
CA ARG A 46 -7.74 1.77 -10.97
C ARG A 46 -6.42 2.40 -10.53
N MET A 47 -5.37 2.22 -11.33
CA MET A 47 -4.05 2.80 -11.07
C MET A 47 -4.09 4.33 -10.96
N THR A 48 -4.89 4.99 -11.80
CA THR A 48 -5.02 6.46 -11.80
C THR A 48 -5.62 6.98 -10.49
N GLU A 49 -6.58 6.25 -9.90
CA GLU A 49 -7.15 6.59 -8.59
C GLU A 49 -6.12 6.42 -7.49
N LEU A 50 -5.33 5.34 -7.51
CA LEU A 50 -4.24 5.13 -6.57
C LEU A 50 -3.23 6.29 -6.62
N ILE A 51 -2.78 6.67 -7.82
CA ILE A 51 -1.80 7.76 -8.01
C ILE A 51 -2.38 9.09 -7.53
N ALA A 52 -3.60 9.43 -7.96
CA ALA A 52 -4.25 10.66 -7.53
C ALA A 52 -4.46 10.68 -6.01
N PHE A 53 -4.88 9.54 -5.45
CA PHE A 53 -5.06 9.40 -4.02
C PHE A 53 -3.73 9.59 -3.30
N THR A 54 -2.62 8.99 -3.71
CA THR A 54 -1.34 9.15 -2.98
C THR A 54 -0.72 10.53 -3.12
N LEU A 55 -0.80 11.18 -4.29
CA LEU A 55 -0.19 12.49 -4.54
C LEU A 55 -0.88 13.67 -3.84
N THR A 56 -2.16 13.55 -3.46
CA THR A 56 -2.96 14.68 -2.96
C THR A 56 -2.98 14.82 -1.42
N SER A 57 -1.99 14.25 -0.71
CA SER A 57 -1.99 14.30 0.77
C SER A 57 -1.37 15.55 1.36
N VAL A 58 -1.91 15.92 2.52
CA VAL A 58 -1.19 16.69 3.54
C VAL A 58 -0.63 15.76 4.64
N GLU A 59 -1.28 14.63 4.92
CA GLU A 59 -0.75 13.62 5.85
C GLU A 59 0.54 12.95 5.34
N GLU A 60 1.48 12.69 6.25
CA GLU A 60 2.72 11.99 5.92
C GLU A 60 2.56 10.47 5.88
N ARG A 61 1.43 9.96 6.33
CA ARG A 61 1.17 8.52 6.48
C ARG A 61 -0.09 8.10 5.73
N LEU A 62 -0.03 6.90 5.18
CA LEU A 62 -1.13 6.22 4.52
C LEU A 62 -1.42 4.93 5.26
N LEU A 63 -2.65 4.77 5.73
CA LEU A 63 -3.14 3.52 6.27
C LEU A 63 -3.63 2.66 5.12
N VAL A 64 -3.12 1.44 5.05
CA VAL A 64 -3.59 0.42 4.11
C VAL A 64 -4.31 -0.66 4.91
N VAL A 65 -5.50 -1.02 4.46
CA VAL A 65 -6.34 -2.06 5.07
C VAL A 65 -6.58 -3.14 4.02
N VAL A 66 -6.32 -4.39 4.39
CA VAL A 66 -6.55 -5.56 3.55
C VAL A 66 -7.59 -6.44 4.22
N GLU A 67 -8.68 -6.72 3.51
CA GLU A 67 -9.74 -7.63 3.93
C GLU A 67 -9.82 -8.83 2.98
N GLY A 68 -9.80 -10.03 3.53
CA GLY A 68 -10.08 -11.27 2.83
C GLY A 68 -9.41 -12.48 3.46
N GLU A 69 -9.56 -13.65 2.84
CA GLU A 69 -9.07 -14.91 3.40
C GLU A 69 -7.54 -14.93 3.52
N GLN A 70 -6.84 -14.34 2.54
CA GLN A 70 -5.37 -14.29 2.45
C GLN A 70 -4.81 -12.91 2.81
N ALA A 71 -5.56 -12.09 3.55
CA ALA A 71 -5.18 -10.71 3.86
C ALA A 71 -3.78 -10.60 4.50
N LYS A 72 -3.42 -11.53 5.39
CA LYS A 72 -2.09 -11.59 6.03
C LYS A 72 -0.96 -11.85 5.03
N ASP A 73 -1.18 -12.68 4.01
CA ASP A 73 -0.13 -13.01 3.03
C ASP A 73 0.00 -11.93 1.96
N THR A 74 -1.12 -11.30 1.58
CA THR A 74 -1.10 -10.08 0.76
C THR A 74 -0.35 -8.95 1.46
N LEU A 75 -0.60 -8.76 2.76
CA LEU A 75 0.14 -7.80 3.59
C LEU A 75 1.66 -8.07 3.56
N LYS A 76 2.08 -9.32 3.80
CA LYS A 76 3.51 -9.68 3.76
C LYS A 76 4.14 -9.35 2.41
N ARG A 77 3.46 -9.67 1.30
CA ARG A 77 3.93 -9.36 -0.06
C ARG A 77 4.11 -7.86 -0.29
N ILE A 78 3.13 -7.06 0.16
CA ILE A 78 3.22 -5.59 0.10
C ILE A 78 4.42 -5.10 0.91
N ILE A 79 4.56 -5.51 2.16
CA ILE A 79 5.66 -5.08 3.04
C ILE A 79 7.02 -5.43 2.44
N GLN A 80 7.18 -6.66 1.97
CA GLN A 80 8.43 -7.10 1.31
C GLN A 80 8.77 -6.18 0.14
N LYS A 81 7.82 -5.93 -0.78
CA LYS A 81 8.07 -5.08 -1.95
C LYS A 81 8.32 -3.61 -1.61
N MET A 82 7.67 -3.09 -0.57
CA MET A 82 7.81 -1.69 -0.18
C MET A 82 9.10 -1.39 0.61
N TYR A 83 9.64 -2.35 1.36
CA TYR A 83 10.81 -2.15 2.25
C TYR A 83 12.12 -2.79 1.78
N VAL A 84 12.15 -3.62 0.73
CA VAL A 84 13.36 -4.32 0.28
C VAL A 84 14.50 -3.39 -0.21
N ASN A 85 14.24 -2.12 -0.54
CA ASN A 85 15.28 -1.19 -1.04
C ASN A 85 15.97 -0.33 0.04
N ARG A 86 15.90 -0.68 1.34
CA ARG A 86 16.63 0.07 2.40
C ARG A 86 18.06 -0.44 2.70
N GLN A 87 18.63 -1.31 1.86
CA GLN A 87 20.02 -1.78 2.05
C GLN A 87 21.10 -1.02 1.25
N ASP A 88 20.75 -0.06 0.39
CA ASP A 88 21.73 0.78 -0.33
C ASP A 88 21.80 2.22 0.20
N ALA A 89 21.93 2.38 1.51
CA ALA A 89 22.21 3.69 2.12
C ALA A 89 23.32 3.56 3.17
N HIS A 90 24.54 3.85 2.72
CA HIS A 90 25.75 4.17 3.49
C HIS A 90 26.07 3.30 4.71
N VAL A 91 26.98 2.34 4.50
CA VAL A 91 27.94 1.98 5.54
C VAL A 91 29.01 3.07 5.54
N ILE A 92 29.04 3.87 6.60
CA ILE A 92 30.21 4.67 7.00
C ILE A 92 31.14 3.74 7.77
#